data_AF-A0A2A2RVG2-F1
#
_entry.id   AF-A0A2A2RVG2-F1
#
_cell.length_a   1.000
_cell.length_b   1.000
_cell.length_c   1.000
_cell.angle_alpha   90.00
_cell.angle_beta   90.00
_cell.angle_gamma   90.00
#
_symmetry.space_group_name_H-M   'P 1'
#
loop_
_entity.id
_entity.type
_entity.pdbx_description
1 polymer ?
#
loop_
_entity_poly.entity_id
_entity_poly.type
_entity_poly.pdbx_seq_one_letter_code
_entity_poly.pdbx_strand_id
1 'polypeptide(L)'
;MSPPRRFSSPPLPPAARLPSPPSGILTPSCVAGAPCRMWPPNRARPSPPWTFPSRRICPPAGSRHPLSRRPLPSLPNPHLIGGKMLNLLLPEKSTVIVGLDIGTSKVVAVVGEVHDTGTLNIIGIGQCPSRGVCKGEIVNHDQAAEDVRNAIVEAERSADVEIASVYLSATGAHLSSLNTRGIFTSASFDHEITPQDVREVLANAKVFNRPSENHVLQTLRQRFTVNGQAGIVDPVGMLGERLEVDMHVIHGVTTRLHNHTRVLGGLGVEVEEMVFSGLSSALAMTDSDQKQMGVLVVDMGAGTTEYVVYADGVIQHTGVLAVGGNHVTSDLSYGLRMATARAEILKREQGAATLDGAVGQSLTLPNENGLQTRRVNVEHLRRIMMARLEETFELIANDIGERGFHDQLRAGVNLCGGGARIAGIEKLAENVFELNTRIGRADAIGGIKSATDDPELATAVGLVKYGAMRQKGKRQAGFVGRIKNLAGALRLV
;
A
#
# COMPACT_ATOMS: atom_id res chain seq x y z
N MET A 1 68.58 11.56 13.94
CA MET A 1 67.15 11.40 13.62
C MET A 1 67.03 10.22 12.67
N SER A 2 66.63 9.07 13.18
CA SER A 2 66.50 7.81 12.43
C SER A 2 65.06 7.63 11.94
N PRO A 3 64.81 7.07 10.74
CA PRO A 3 63.46 6.90 10.22
C PRO A 3 62.70 5.76 10.93
N PRO A 4 61.36 5.79 10.94
CA PRO A 4 60.56 4.82 11.69
C PRO A 4 60.54 3.44 11.02
N ARG A 5 60.59 2.40 11.87
CA ARG A 5 60.54 0.98 11.49
C ARG A 5 59.13 0.60 11.01
N ARG A 6 59.05 -0.04 9.84
CA ARG A 6 57.84 -0.71 9.34
C ARG A 6 57.58 -1.97 10.15
N PHE A 7 56.37 -2.10 10.71
CA PHE A 7 55.85 -3.36 11.24
C PHE A 7 55.25 -4.18 10.11
N SER A 8 55.82 -5.36 9.85
CA SER A 8 55.27 -6.39 8.97
C SER A 8 54.39 -7.34 9.78
N SER A 9 53.11 -7.45 9.42
CA SER A 9 52.17 -8.44 9.96
C SER A 9 52.52 -9.86 9.47
N PRO A 10 52.36 -10.91 10.31
CA PRO A 10 52.64 -12.29 9.92
C PRO A 10 51.56 -12.86 8.97
N PRO A 11 51.89 -13.90 8.17
CA PRO A 11 50.97 -14.47 7.19
C PRO A 11 49.85 -15.30 7.85
N LEU A 12 48.65 -15.23 7.27
CA LEU A 12 47.49 -16.04 7.63
C LEU A 12 47.69 -17.52 7.25
N PRO A 13 47.21 -18.48 8.06
CA PRO A 13 47.26 -19.91 7.74
C PRO A 13 46.26 -20.28 6.62
N PRO A 14 46.51 -21.35 5.84
CA PRO A 14 45.69 -21.72 4.69
C PRO A 14 44.31 -22.26 5.11
N ALA A 15 43.28 -21.89 4.34
CA ALA A 15 41.90 -22.28 4.53
C ALA A 15 41.68 -23.79 4.41
N ALA A 16 40.99 -24.37 5.40
CA ALA A 16 40.52 -25.74 5.37
C ALA A 16 39.40 -25.92 4.31
N ARG A 17 39.56 -26.91 3.44
CA ARG A 17 38.54 -27.30 2.44
C ARG A 17 37.39 -28.01 3.14
N LEU A 18 36.19 -27.46 3.01
CA LEU A 18 34.93 -28.15 3.33
C LEU A 18 34.56 -29.13 2.20
N PRO A 19 34.06 -30.33 2.50
CA PRO A 19 33.60 -31.27 1.48
C PRO A 19 32.26 -30.85 0.88
N SER A 20 32.11 -31.03 -0.43
CA SER A 20 30.90 -30.78 -1.21
C SER A 20 29.75 -31.75 -0.85
N PRO A 21 28.48 -31.32 -0.94
CA PRO A 21 27.34 -32.18 -0.64
C PRO A 21 27.08 -33.18 -1.78
N PRO A 22 26.55 -34.39 -1.47
CA PRO A 22 26.21 -35.37 -2.48
C PRO A 22 24.91 -35.00 -3.21
N SER A 23 24.98 -35.03 -4.53
CA SER A 23 23.83 -35.02 -5.44
C SER A 23 23.09 -36.35 -5.35
N GLY A 24 21.88 -36.33 -4.78
CA GLY A 24 21.01 -37.49 -4.66
C GLY A 24 19.57 -37.11 -5.00
N ILE A 25 19.15 -37.51 -6.19
CA ILE A 25 17.76 -37.47 -6.68
C ILE A 25 16.91 -38.39 -5.79
N LEU A 26 15.88 -37.83 -5.14
CA LEU A 26 14.84 -38.61 -4.48
C LEU A 26 13.47 -38.10 -4.94
N THR A 27 12.89 -38.82 -5.89
CA THR A 27 11.46 -38.84 -6.16
C THR A 27 10.76 -39.61 -5.02
N PRO A 28 9.63 -39.13 -4.45
CA PRO A 28 8.77 -39.99 -3.66
C PRO A 28 7.73 -40.63 -4.57
N SER A 29 7.85 -41.94 -4.68
CA SER A 29 6.82 -42.85 -5.17
C SER A 29 5.57 -42.79 -4.30
N CYS A 30 4.42 -42.79 -4.97
CA CYS A 30 3.14 -43.08 -4.38
C CYS A 30 3.14 -44.50 -3.80
N VAL A 31 2.83 -44.65 -2.52
CA VAL A 31 2.33 -45.91 -1.95
C VAL A 31 1.06 -45.60 -1.16
N ALA A 32 -0.01 -46.24 -1.61
CA ALA A 32 -1.33 -46.20 -1.03
C ALA A 32 -1.44 -47.10 0.22
N GLY A 33 -2.32 -46.71 1.14
CA GLY A 33 -3.08 -47.66 1.95
C GLY A 33 -2.78 -47.70 3.45
N ALA A 34 -3.50 -46.89 4.23
CA ALA A 34 -4.06 -47.30 5.53
C ALA A 34 -5.24 -46.38 5.91
N PRO A 35 -6.34 -46.91 6.50
CA PRO A 35 -7.64 -46.25 6.53
C PRO A 35 -7.79 -45.28 7.71
N CYS A 36 -8.26 -44.06 7.44
CA CYS A 36 -8.75 -43.14 8.47
C CYS A 36 -10.08 -43.66 9.03
N ARG A 37 -10.10 -43.95 10.33
CA ARG A 37 -11.33 -44.21 11.09
C ARG A 37 -12.16 -42.93 11.15
N MET A 38 -13.39 -43.02 10.63
CA MET A 38 -14.42 -41.99 10.76
C MET A 38 -14.76 -41.75 12.23
N TRP A 39 -14.71 -40.48 12.65
CA TRP A 39 -15.47 -39.99 13.80
C TRP A 39 -16.85 -39.52 13.31
N PRO A 40 -17.95 -39.84 14.03
CA PRO A 40 -19.29 -39.46 13.62
C PRO A 40 -19.54 -37.95 13.80
N PRO A 41 -20.39 -37.34 12.96
CA PRO A 41 -20.72 -35.92 13.06
C PRO A 41 -21.60 -35.67 14.29
N ASN A 42 -21.13 -34.79 15.17
CA ASN A 42 -21.88 -34.36 16.34
C ASN A 42 -23.01 -33.41 15.89
N ARG A 43 -24.24 -33.74 16.25
CA ARG A 43 -25.46 -32.98 15.93
C ARG A 43 -25.37 -31.57 16.52
N ALA A 44 -25.35 -30.55 15.67
CA ALA A 44 -25.62 -29.18 16.07
C ALA A 44 -27.10 -29.06 16.52
N ARG A 45 -27.32 -28.66 17.78
CA ARG A 45 -28.62 -28.21 18.26
C ARG A 45 -28.80 -26.72 17.89
N PRO A 46 -29.99 -26.29 17.44
CA PRO A 46 -30.25 -24.88 17.18
C PRO A 46 -30.38 -24.10 18.50
N SER A 47 -29.77 -22.92 18.54
CA SER A 47 -29.94 -21.91 19.60
C SER A 47 -31.34 -21.28 19.53
N PRO A 48 -31.94 -20.89 20.67
CA PRO A 48 -33.27 -20.28 20.69
C PRO A 48 -33.23 -18.80 20.25
N PRO A 49 -34.33 -18.27 19.68
CA PRO A 49 -34.40 -16.88 19.24
C PRO A 49 -34.56 -15.92 20.42
N TRP A 50 -33.83 -14.81 20.35
CA TRP A 50 -33.94 -13.67 21.26
C TRP A 50 -35.31 -13.00 21.10
N THR A 51 -36.07 -12.95 22.20
CA THR A 51 -37.33 -12.21 22.31
C THR A 51 -37.05 -10.83 22.88
N PHE A 52 -37.38 -9.77 22.13
CA PHE A 52 -37.44 -8.41 22.66
C PHE A 52 -38.87 -8.10 23.13
N PRO A 53 -39.05 -7.50 24.32
CA PRO A 53 -40.37 -7.17 24.83
C PRO A 53 -40.96 -5.96 24.10
N SER A 54 -42.19 -6.14 23.64
CA SER A 54 -43.13 -5.13 23.19
C SER A 54 -43.44 -4.09 24.27
N ARG A 55 -43.46 -2.80 23.89
CA ARG A 55 -44.52 -1.79 24.13
C ARG A 55 -43.92 -0.38 24.19
N ARG A 56 -44.34 0.48 23.26
CA ARG A 56 -45.10 1.68 23.61
C ARG A 56 -45.90 2.17 22.41
N ILE A 57 -47.17 2.40 22.70
CA ILE A 57 -48.27 2.84 21.86
C ILE A 57 -48.17 4.37 21.74
N CYS A 58 -48.25 4.91 20.52
CA CYS A 58 -48.57 6.33 20.29
C CYS A 58 -50.03 6.42 19.77
N PRO A 59 -50.82 7.42 20.23
CA PRO A 59 -52.25 7.54 19.92
C PRO A 59 -52.52 8.21 18.56
N PRO A 60 -53.77 8.16 18.04
CA PRO A 60 -54.08 8.55 16.66
C PRO A 60 -54.43 10.03 16.47
N ALA A 61 -54.26 10.43 15.20
CA ALA A 61 -54.74 11.59 14.44
C ALA A 61 -55.65 12.65 15.11
N GLY A 62 -55.28 13.92 14.91
CA GLY A 62 -56.13 15.09 15.18
C GLY A 62 -55.89 16.25 14.20
N SER A 63 -56.95 16.59 13.47
CA SER A 63 -57.32 17.87 12.85
C SER A 63 -56.46 18.53 11.76
N ARG A 64 -57.04 18.59 10.56
CA ARG A 64 -56.73 19.49 9.46
C ARG A 64 -57.20 20.92 9.78
N HIS A 65 -56.38 21.93 9.45
CA HIS A 65 -56.84 23.29 9.14
C HIS A 65 -56.08 23.85 7.93
N PRO A 66 -56.73 24.68 7.08
CA PRO A 66 -56.24 25.01 5.75
C PRO A 66 -55.24 26.18 5.80
N LEU A 67 -54.04 25.99 5.26
CA LEU A 67 -53.10 27.09 5.05
C LEU A 67 -53.52 27.92 3.84
N SER A 68 -53.74 29.20 4.11
CA SER A 68 -54.00 30.27 3.15
C SER A 68 -52.95 30.30 2.03
N ARG A 69 -53.40 30.29 0.78
CA ARG A 69 -52.55 30.54 -0.40
C ARG A 69 -52.00 31.97 -0.33
N ARG A 70 -50.70 32.10 -0.08
CA ARG A 70 -49.96 33.34 -0.42
C ARG A 70 -49.71 33.34 -1.94
N PRO A 71 -49.85 34.48 -2.64
CA PRO A 71 -49.49 34.55 -4.05
C PRO A 71 -47.97 34.37 -4.21
N LEU A 72 -47.57 33.58 -5.21
CA LEU A 72 -46.19 33.49 -5.66
C LEU A 72 -45.73 34.88 -6.12
N PRO A 73 -44.51 35.34 -5.76
CA PRO A 73 -43.95 36.54 -6.37
C PRO A 73 -43.74 36.29 -7.87
N SER A 74 -44.18 37.25 -8.68
CA SER A 74 -43.97 37.27 -10.13
C SER A 74 -42.47 37.16 -10.45
N LEU A 75 -42.12 36.22 -11.34
CA LEU A 75 -40.78 36.09 -11.90
C LEU A 75 -40.36 37.41 -12.56
N PRO A 76 -39.14 37.93 -12.32
CA PRO A 76 -38.64 39.09 -13.05
C PRO A 76 -38.36 38.72 -14.51
N ASN A 77 -38.52 39.73 -15.38
CA ASN A 77 -38.38 39.67 -16.84
C ASN A 77 -37.09 38.93 -17.30
N PRO A 78 -37.12 38.09 -18.36
CA PRO A 78 -35.98 37.25 -18.76
C PRO A 78 -34.77 37.98 -19.37
N HIS A 79 -34.73 39.32 -19.38
CA HIS A 79 -33.70 40.08 -20.10
C HIS A 79 -32.59 40.67 -19.23
N LEU A 80 -32.52 40.31 -17.93
CA LEU A 80 -31.42 40.72 -17.06
C LEU A 80 -30.98 39.58 -16.13
N ILE A 81 -30.42 38.51 -16.69
CA ILE A 81 -29.60 37.57 -15.93
C ILE A 81 -28.29 37.39 -16.70
N GLY A 82 -27.32 38.24 -16.39
CA GLY A 82 -25.95 38.09 -16.84
C GLY A 82 -25.39 36.74 -16.39
N GLY A 83 -24.45 36.20 -17.18
CA GLY A 83 -23.88 34.84 -17.10
C GLY A 83 -23.19 34.41 -15.81
N LYS A 84 -23.46 35.05 -14.67
CA LYS A 84 -22.99 34.65 -13.33
C LYS A 84 -23.97 33.71 -12.59
N MET A 85 -25.22 33.59 -13.01
CA MET A 85 -26.19 32.69 -12.36
C MET A 85 -26.30 31.30 -13.02
N LEU A 86 -25.71 31.10 -14.20
CA LEU A 86 -25.76 29.81 -14.90
C LEU A 86 -24.75 28.78 -14.35
N ASN A 87 -23.73 29.23 -13.60
CA ASN A 87 -22.78 28.35 -12.91
C ASN A 87 -23.32 27.74 -11.60
N LEU A 88 -24.52 28.12 -11.15
CA LEU A 88 -25.09 27.63 -9.89
C LEU A 88 -25.99 26.38 -10.06
N LEU A 89 -26.18 25.90 -11.29
CA LEU A 89 -27.14 24.85 -11.64
C LEU A 89 -26.55 23.73 -12.51
N LEU A 90 -25.25 23.72 -12.75
CA LEU A 90 -24.57 22.57 -13.34
C LEU A 90 -24.01 21.74 -12.19
N PRO A 91 -24.36 20.44 -12.05
CA PRO A 91 -23.68 19.58 -11.09
C PRO A 91 -22.19 19.62 -11.41
N GLU A 92 -21.37 19.94 -10.40
CA GLU A 92 -19.91 19.82 -10.51
C GLU A 92 -19.60 18.42 -11.05
N LYS A 93 -18.85 18.35 -12.15
CA LYS A 93 -18.55 17.07 -12.77
C LYS A 93 -17.47 16.40 -11.93
N SER A 94 -17.87 15.54 -11.02
CA SER A 94 -16.94 14.74 -10.24
C SER A 94 -16.66 13.40 -10.91
N THR A 95 -15.47 12.86 -10.65
CA THR A 95 -15.13 11.50 -11.03
C THR A 95 -14.93 10.66 -9.78
N VAL A 96 -15.57 9.50 -9.74
CA VAL A 96 -15.37 8.51 -8.67
C VAL A 96 -14.12 7.69 -8.97
N ILE A 97 -13.30 7.49 -7.94
CA ILE A 97 -12.08 6.69 -7.99
C ILE A 97 -12.10 5.75 -6.81
N VAL A 98 -11.85 4.47 -7.05
CA VAL A 98 -11.89 3.45 -6.00
C VAL A 98 -10.53 2.79 -5.86
N GLY A 99 -10.02 2.76 -4.64
CA GLY A 99 -8.86 1.97 -4.25
C GLY A 99 -9.32 0.70 -3.55
N LEU A 100 -8.86 -0.46 -4.01
CA LEU A 100 -9.12 -1.76 -3.40
C LEU A 100 -7.80 -2.39 -2.93
N ASP A 101 -7.69 -2.63 -1.63
CA ASP A 101 -6.58 -3.34 -1.02
C ASP A 101 -7.03 -4.73 -0.53
N ILE A 102 -6.44 -5.79 -1.07
CA ILE A 102 -6.74 -7.18 -0.69
C ILE A 102 -5.64 -7.69 0.26
N GLY A 103 -5.74 -7.27 1.52
CA GLY A 103 -4.75 -7.60 2.55
C GLY A 103 -4.93 -8.99 3.20
N THR A 104 -3.91 -9.42 3.93
CA THR A 104 -3.91 -10.70 4.68
C THR A 104 -4.88 -10.66 5.88
N SER A 105 -5.03 -9.52 6.55
CA SER A 105 -5.95 -9.40 7.71
C SER A 105 -7.34 -8.92 7.30
N LYS A 106 -7.42 -8.05 6.29
CA LYS A 106 -8.66 -7.42 5.86
C LYS A 106 -8.57 -7.03 4.39
N VAL A 107 -9.73 -6.98 3.74
CA VAL A 107 -9.94 -6.33 2.45
C VAL A 107 -10.54 -4.96 2.70
N VAL A 108 -10.02 -3.93 2.06
CA VAL A 108 -10.45 -2.54 2.22
C VAL A 108 -10.75 -1.93 0.85
N ALA A 109 -11.94 -1.38 0.69
CA ALA A 109 -12.32 -0.54 -0.44
C ALA A 109 -12.51 0.91 0.03
N VAL A 110 -11.86 1.86 -0.63
CA VAL A 110 -12.00 3.30 -0.36
C VAL A 110 -12.47 3.98 -1.62
N VAL A 111 -13.55 4.77 -1.49
CA VAL A 111 -14.15 5.54 -2.57
C VAL A 111 -13.78 7.01 -2.39
N GLY A 112 -13.13 7.56 -3.40
CA GLY A 112 -12.81 8.97 -3.50
C GLY A 112 -13.58 9.67 -4.60
N GLU A 113 -13.94 10.91 -4.35
CA GLU A 113 -14.53 11.83 -5.32
C GLU A 113 -13.51 12.92 -5.66
N VAL A 114 -13.21 13.06 -6.94
CA VAL A 114 -12.34 14.14 -7.45
C VAL A 114 -13.20 15.22 -8.07
N HIS A 115 -13.20 16.40 -7.48
CA HIS A 115 -13.87 17.59 -8.03
C HIS A 115 -13.02 18.25 -9.12
N ASP A 116 -13.62 19.08 -9.96
CA ASP A 116 -12.92 19.77 -11.06
C ASP A 116 -11.84 20.75 -10.57
N THR A 117 -11.94 21.22 -9.32
CA THR A 117 -10.90 22.00 -8.63
C THR A 117 -9.62 21.21 -8.36
N GLY A 118 -9.67 19.88 -8.51
CA GLY A 118 -8.58 18.96 -8.19
C GLY A 118 -8.55 18.52 -6.72
N THR A 119 -9.51 18.94 -5.89
CA THR A 119 -9.65 18.42 -4.53
C THR A 119 -10.17 16.99 -4.56
N LEU A 120 -9.48 16.10 -3.84
CA LEU A 120 -9.86 14.71 -3.64
C LEU A 120 -10.49 14.56 -2.25
N ASN A 121 -11.72 14.04 -2.19
CA ASN A 121 -12.44 13.77 -0.95
C ASN A 121 -12.73 12.27 -0.82
N ILE A 122 -12.49 11.68 0.35
CA ILE A 122 -12.98 10.32 0.63
C ILE A 122 -14.46 10.39 1.00
N ILE A 123 -15.29 9.69 0.25
CA ILE A 123 -16.75 9.69 0.39
C ILE A 123 -17.32 8.35 0.89
N GLY A 124 -16.55 7.26 0.82
CA GLY A 124 -16.98 5.99 1.40
C GLY A 124 -15.85 5.01 1.66
N ILE A 125 -16.09 4.10 2.60
CA ILE A 125 -15.15 3.06 3.02
C ILE A 125 -15.94 1.77 3.24
N GLY A 126 -15.40 0.65 2.79
CA GLY A 126 -15.89 -0.68 3.11
C GLY A 126 -14.74 -1.60 3.52
N GLN A 127 -14.98 -2.47 4.51
CA GLN A 127 -13.96 -3.33 5.08
C GLN A 127 -14.52 -4.71 5.43
N CYS A 128 -13.80 -5.76 5.04
CA CYS A 128 -14.14 -7.13 5.40
C CYS A 128 -12.92 -7.85 6.00
N PRO A 129 -13.04 -8.57 7.13
CA PRO A 129 -11.98 -9.48 7.57
C PRO A 129 -11.60 -10.48 6.47
N SER A 130 -10.31 -10.64 6.22
CA SER A 130 -9.81 -11.49 5.13
C SER A 130 -9.63 -12.93 5.59
N ARG A 131 -10.19 -13.87 4.82
CA ARG A 131 -10.17 -15.32 5.07
C ARG A 131 -9.36 -16.06 4.00
N GLY A 132 -9.38 -15.56 2.77
CA GLY A 132 -8.78 -16.22 1.60
C GLY A 132 -7.34 -15.84 1.27
N VAL A 133 -6.68 -15.02 2.10
CA VAL A 133 -5.36 -14.42 1.80
C VAL A 133 -4.34 -14.72 2.88
N CYS A 134 -3.12 -15.09 2.47
CA CYS A 134 -2.01 -15.35 3.38
C CYS A 134 -0.72 -14.74 2.82
N LYS A 135 -0.03 -13.90 3.62
CA LYS A 135 1.23 -13.23 3.23
C LYS A 135 1.14 -12.48 1.89
N GLY A 136 -0.01 -11.85 1.66
CA GLY A 136 -0.29 -11.11 0.44
C GLY A 136 -0.68 -11.98 -0.76
N GLU A 137 -0.84 -13.30 -0.60
CA GLU A 137 -1.18 -14.21 -1.70
C GLU A 137 -2.56 -14.84 -1.51
N ILE A 138 -3.30 -15.01 -2.60
CA ILE A 138 -4.60 -15.68 -2.61
C ILE A 138 -4.40 -17.19 -2.41
N VAL A 139 -4.80 -17.70 -1.25
CA VAL A 139 -4.74 -19.14 -0.90
C VAL A 139 -6.09 -19.83 -1.03
N ASN A 140 -7.19 -19.08 -0.91
CA ASN A 140 -8.54 -19.57 -1.16
C ASN A 140 -9.31 -18.52 -1.97
N HIS A 141 -9.55 -18.84 -3.24
CA HIS A 141 -10.19 -17.93 -4.20
C HIS A 141 -11.64 -17.59 -3.81
N ASP A 142 -12.44 -18.58 -3.44
CA ASP A 142 -13.88 -18.38 -3.16
C ASP A 142 -14.09 -17.52 -1.91
N GLN A 143 -13.29 -17.74 -0.88
CA GLN A 143 -13.31 -16.92 0.34
C GLN A 143 -12.85 -15.48 0.05
N ALA A 144 -11.75 -15.31 -0.69
CA ALA A 144 -11.27 -13.99 -1.08
C ALA A 144 -12.30 -13.23 -1.93
N ALA A 145 -12.98 -13.91 -2.86
CA ALA A 145 -14.02 -13.30 -3.69
C ALA A 145 -15.24 -12.87 -2.86
N GLU A 146 -15.58 -13.62 -1.82
CA GLU A 146 -16.62 -13.22 -0.86
C GLU A 146 -16.20 -12.02 -0.01
N ASP A 147 -14.96 -12.01 0.50
CA ASP A 147 -14.44 -10.90 1.31
C ASP A 147 -14.38 -9.60 0.48
N VAL A 148 -13.94 -9.68 -0.78
CA VAL A 148 -13.90 -8.56 -1.72
C VAL A 148 -15.30 -8.04 -2.02
N ARG A 149 -16.26 -8.92 -2.31
CA ARG A 149 -17.65 -8.51 -2.55
C ARG A 149 -18.23 -7.77 -1.36
N ASN A 150 -18.00 -8.28 -0.14
CA ASN A 150 -18.51 -7.64 1.07
C ASN A 150 -17.91 -6.25 1.28
N ALA A 151 -16.59 -6.09 1.06
CA ALA A 151 -15.93 -4.79 1.16
C ALA A 151 -16.44 -3.80 0.10
N ILE A 152 -16.66 -4.26 -1.14
CA ILE A 152 -17.23 -3.43 -2.22
C ILE A 152 -18.65 -2.98 -1.88
N VAL A 153 -19.53 -3.90 -1.49
CA VAL A 153 -20.94 -3.58 -1.13
C VAL A 153 -21.01 -2.60 0.04
N GLU A 154 -20.15 -2.73 1.04
CA GLU A 154 -20.09 -1.77 2.15
C GLU A 154 -19.60 -0.39 1.68
N ALA A 155 -18.61 -0.35 0.79
CA ALA A 155 -18.08 0.89 0.23
C ALA A 155 -19.11 1.61 -0.66
N GLU A 156 -19.82 0.88 -1.52
CA GLU A 156 -20.94 1.38 -2.34
C GLU A 156 -22.03 1.99 -1.46
N ARG A 157 -22.45 1.27 -0.42
CA ARG A 157 -23.44 1.76 0.54
C ARG A 157 -22.94 2.98 1.31
N SER A 158 -21.66 3.01 1.67
CA SER A 158 -21.07 4.13 2.41
C SER A 158 -20.96 5.40 1.57
N ALA A 159 -20.73 5.27 0.26
CA ALA A 159 -20.55 6.38 -0.67
C ALA A 159 -21.83 6.75 -1.44
N ASP A 160 -22.85 5.90 -1.43
CA ASP A 160 -24.06 6.00 -2.27
C ASP A 160 -23.72 6.03 -3.78
N VAL A 161 -22.83 5.11 -4.21
CA VAL A 161 -22.38 4.97 -5.61
C VAL A 161 -22.33 3.51 -6.03
N GLU A 162 -22.30 3.27 -7.35
CA GLU A 162 -21.99 1.96 -7.93
C GLU A 162 -20.51 1.91 -8.33
N ILE A 163 -19.80 0.85 -7.96
CA ILE A 163 -18.36 0.69 -8.22
C ILE A 163 -18.18 -0.16 -9.49
N ALA A 164 -17.88 0.50 -10.61
CA ALA A 164 -17.63 -0.18 -11.89
C ALA A 164 -16.15 -0.61 -12.07
N SER A 165 -15.21 0.11 -11.45
CA SER A 165 -13.79 -0.13 -11.64
C SER A 165 -12.95 0.26 -10.42
N VAL A 166 -11.83 -0.42 -10.22
CA VAL A 166 -10.91 -0.18 -9.10
C VAL A 166 -9.45 -0.07 -9.53
N TYR A 167 -8.68 0.69 -8.77
CA TYR A 167 -7.24 0.55 -8.66
C TYR A 167 -6.94 -0.49 -7.57
N LEU A 168 -6.18 -1.53 -7.91
CA LEU A 168 -5.96 -2.68 -7.04
C LEU A 168 -4.53 -2.68 -6.48
N SER A 169 -4.35 -2.89 -5.17
CA SER A 169 -3.01 -3.11 -4.62
C SER A 169 -2.41 -4.45 -5.07
N ALA A 170 -1.09 -4.47 -5.20
CA ALA A 170 -0.29 -5.67 -5.37
C ALA A 170 0.75 -5.75 -4.26
N THR A 171 0.80 -6.87 -3.57
CA THR A 171 1.75 -7.18 -2.49
C THR A 171 2.23 -8.63 -2.60
N GLY A 172 3.27 -8.97 -1.85
CA GLY A 172 3.80 -10.34 -1.71
C GLY A 172 5.28 -10.44 -2.00
N ALA A 173 5.90 -11.48 -1.45
CA ALA A 173 7.35 -11.74 -1.54
C ALA A 173 7.85 -12.03 -2.97
N HIS A 174 6.93 -12.22 -3.91
CA HIS A 174 7.24 -12.43 -5.32
C HIS A 174 7.44 -11.11 -6.09
N LEU A 175 7.21 -9.96 -5.44
CA LEU A 175 7.51 -8.65 -5.99
C LEU A 175 8.98 -8.32 -5.78
N SER A 176 9.59 -7.68 -6.77
CA SER A 176 10.96 -7.19 -6.70
C SER A 176 11.08 -5.91 -7.50
N SER A 177 12.13 -5.14 -7.21
CA SER A 177 12.43 -3.92 -7.91
C SER A 177 13.87 -3.86 -8.40
N LEU A 178 14.08 -3.07 -9.46
CA LEU A 178 15.41 -2.77 -9.98
C LEU A 178 15.43 -1.41 -10.65
N ASN A 179 16.61 -0.81 -10.74
CA ASN A 179 16.83 0.43 -11.46
C ASN A 179 17.43 0.12 -12.84
N THR A 180 16.83 0.69 -13.89
CA THR A 180 17.32 0.57 -15.27
C THR A 180 17.68 1.93 -15.81
N ARG A 181 18.60 1.94 -16.79
CA ARG A 181 18.99 3.16 -17.49
C ARG A 181 18.79 2.99 -18.99
N GLY A 182 18.03 3.90 -19.58
CA GLY A 182 17.94 4.07 -21.02
C GLY A 182 18.95 5.12 -21.49
N ILE A 183 19.54 4.89 -22.65
CA ILE A 183 20.48 5.81 -23.28
C ILE A 183 20.02 6.01 -24.73
N PHE A 184 20.06 7.26 -25.18
CA PHE A 184 19.91 7.67 -26.56
C PHE A 184 21.10 8.56 -26.91
N THR A 185 21.70 8.33 -28.08
CA THR A 185 22.84 9.09 -28.57
C THR A 185 22.56 9.58 -29.98
N SER A 186 22.67 10.89 -30.21
CA SER A 186 22.61 11.51 -31.53
C SER A 186 24.01 11.58 -32.15
N ALA A 187 24.05 11.62 -33.48
CA ALA A 187 25.31 11.78 -34.23
C ALA A 187 25.82 13.23 -34.26
N SER A 188 24.96 14.21 -33.94
CA SER A 188 25.30 15.63 -33.99
C SER A 188 25.41 16.25 -32.60
N PHE A 189 26.42 17.07 -32.37
CA PHE A 189 26.65 17.76 -31.09
C PHE A 189 25.63 18.88 -30.82
N ASP A 190 25.06 19.46 -31.87
CA ASP A 190 24.02 20.49 -31.85
C ASP A 190 22.60 19.90 -31.99
N HIS A 191 22.43 18.59 -31.72
CA HIS A 191 21.13 17.95 -31.77
C HIS A 191 20.21 18.53 -30.68
N GLU A 192 19.11 19.13 -31.12
CA GLU A 192 18.02 19.54 -30.22
C GLU A 192 17.18 18.31 -29.87
N ILE A 193 17.10 18.01 -28.57
CA ILE A 193 16.34 16.87 -28.06
C ILE A 193 14.86 17.04 -28.40
N THR A 194 14.34 16.09 -29.16
CA THR A 194 12.96 16.06 -29.63
C THR A 194 12.09 15.16 -28.75
N PRO A 195 10.76 15.30 -28.82
CA PRO A 195 9.85 14.35 -28.17
C PRO A 195 9.99 12.91 -28.67
N GLN A 196 10.56 12.69 -29.86
CA GLN A 196 10.81 11.34 -30.38
C GLN A 196 12.01 10.71 -29.67
N ASP A 197 13.07 11.46 -29.44
CA ASP A 197 14.26 11.00 -28.71
C ASP A 197 13.90 10.63 -27.27
N VAL A 198 13.01 11.42 -26.65
CA VAL A 198 12.45 11.10 -25.33
C VAL A 198 11.66 9.78 -25.36
N ARG A 199 10.86 9.53 -26.40
CA ARG A 199 10.15 8.24 -26.52
C ARG A 199 11.13 7.08 -26.69
N GLU A 200 12.19 7.28 -27.45
CA GLU A 200 13.20 6.26 -27.72
C GLU A 200 14.03 5.94 -26.48
N VAL A 201 14.55 6.95 -25.77
CA VAL A 201 15.30 6.72 -24.51
C VAL A 201 14.43 6.02 -23.45
N LEU A 202 13.15 6.37 -23.37
CA LEU A 202 12.20 5.71 -22.48
C LEU A 202 11.91 4.26 -22.91
N ALA A 203 11.89 3.97 -24.21
CA ALA A 203 11.75 2.61 -24.72
C ALA A 203 12.99 1.77 -24.38
N ASN A 204 14.19 2.33 -24.56
CA ASN A 204 15.45 1.68 -24.23
C ASN A 204 15.55 1.34 -22.74
N ALA A 205 15.11 2.25 -21.86
CA ALA A 205 15.09 2.00 -20.41
C ALA A 205 14.15 0.86 -19.98
N LYS A 206 13.15 0.50 -20.80
CA LYS A 206 12.24 -0.62 -20.54
C LYS A 206 12.80 -1.97 -20.98
N VAL A 207 13.94 -1.98 -21.68
CA VAL A 207 14.63 -3.21 -22.09
C VAL A 207 15.60 -3.60 -20.99
N PHE A 208 15.20 -4.53 -20.14
CA PHE A 208 16.03 -5.10 -19.08
C PHE A 208 15.79 -6.59 -18.94
N ASN A 209 16.80 -7.30 -18.42
CA ASN A 209 16.67 -8.72 -18.17
C ASN A 209 15.80 -8.94 -16.93
N ARG A 210 14.71 -9.67 -17.08
CA ARG A 210 13.88 -10.18 -15.99
C ARG A 210 13.57 -11.65 -16.22
N PRO A 211 13.26 -12.40 -15.16
CA PRO A 211 12.71 -13.74 -15.33
C PRO A 211 11.47 -13.70 -16.24
N SER A 212 11.38 -14.66 -17.16
CA SER A 212 10.33 -14.73 -18.19
C SER A 212 8.91 -14.78 -17.61
N GLU A 213 8.79 -15.33 -16.42
CA GLU A 213 7.57 -15.50 -15.63
C GLU A 213 7.11 -14.21 -14.94
N ASN A 214 7.95 -13.16 -14.89
CA ASN A 214 7.63 -11.91 -14.21
C ASN A 214 6.93 -10.92 -15.14
N HIS A 215 5.89 -10.25 -14.66
CA HIS A 215 5.23 -9.13 -15.32
C HIS A 215 5.71 -7.81 -14.70
N VAL A 216 5.84 -6.77 -15.53
CA VAL A 216 6.16 -5.42 -15.06
C VAL A 216 4.90 -4.79 -14.51
N LEU A 217 4.88 -4.55 -13.20
CA LEU A 217 3.75 -3.94 -12.51
C LEU A 217 3.78 -2.42 -12.70
N GLN A 218 4.92 -1.79 -12.44
CA GLN A 218 5.07 -0.34 -12.53
C GLN A 218 6.45 0.05 -13.06
N THR A 219 6.45 1.13 -13.84
CA THR A 219 7.68 1.78 -14.31
C THR A 219 7.60 3.24 -13.91
N LEU A 220 8.45 3.64 -12.97
CA LEU A 220 8.50 4.99 -12.43
C LEU A 220 9.68 5.71 -13.06
N ARG A 221 9.37 6.71 -13.90
CA ARG A 221 10.37 7.56 -14.54
C ARG A 221 11.08 8.40 -13.48
N GLN A 222 12.40 8.38 -13.48
CA GLN A 222 13.21 9.28 -12.66
C GLN A 222 13.58 10.55 -13.46
N ARG A 223 14.73 11.16 -13.15
CA ARG A 223 15.21 12.37 -13.84
C ARG A 223 16.01 12.00 -15.09
N PHE A 224 16.07 12.92 -16.04
CA PHE A 224 16.91 12.82 -17.22
C PHE A 224 18.31 13.35 -16.92
N THR A 225 19.27 12.84 -17.68
CA THR A 225 20.64 13.35 -17.74
C THR A 225 20.95 13.71 -19.19
N VAL A 226 21.39 14.94 -19.45
CA VAL A 226 21.78 15.41 -20.79
C VAL A 226 23.25 15.80 -20.74
N ASN A 227 24.08 15.15 -21.57
CA ASN A 227 25.54 15.38 -21.61
C ASN A 227 26.22 15.36 -20.22
N GLY A 228 25.78 14.45 -19.33
CA GLY A 228 26.28 14.34 -17.95
C GLY A 228 25.66 15.34 -16.95
N GLN A 229 24.87 16.32 -17.41
CA GLN A 229 24.08 17.17 -16.52
C GLN A 229 22.84 16.41 -16.06
N ALA A 230 22.87 15.94 -14.81
CA ALA A 230 21.75 15.23 -14.18
C ALA A 230 20.67 16.19 -13.67
N GLY A 231 19.51 15.62 -13.34
CA GLY A 231 18.46 16.33 -12.60
C GLY A 231 17.37 16.97 -13.47
N ILE A 232 17.41 16.74 -14.79
CA ILE A 232 16.54 17.38 -15.78
C ILE A 232 15.15 16.73 -15.76
N VAL A 233 14.09 17.55 -15.70
CA VAL A 233 12.70 17.06 -15.64
C VAL A 233 12.11 16.89 -17.04
N ASP A 234 12.35 17.85 -17.92
CA ASP A 234 11.93 17.84 -19.32
C ASP A 234 13.13 18.23 -20.19
N PRO A 235 13.71 17.29 -20.96
CA PRO A 235 14.89 17.55 -21.77
C PRO A 235 14.53 18.11 -23.16
N VAL A 236 13.25 18.19 -23.53
CA VAL A 236 12.84 18.63 -24.86
C VAL A 236 13.27 20.08 -25.11
N GLY A 237 13.91 20.32 -26.26
CA GLY A 237 14.45 21.63 -26.64
C GLY A 237 15.86 21.93 -26.09
N MET A 238 16.43 21.04 -25.28
CA MET A 238 17.83 21.14 -24.88
C MET A 238 18.75 20.62 -25.98
N LEU A 239 19.92 21.23 -26.14
CA LEU A 239 20.97 20.69 -27.01
C LEU A 239 21.72 19.58 -26.27
N GLY A 240 21.84 18.41 -26.90
CA GLY A 240 22.62 17.32 -26.34
C GLY A 240 22.79 16.14 -27.28
N GLU A 241 24.02 15.64 -27.36
CA GLU A 241 24.35 14.42 -28.10
C GLU A 241 23.93 13.17 -27.32
N ARG A 242 23.86 13.24 -25.98
CA ARG A 242 23.61 12.09 -25.12
C ARG A 242 22.49 12.39 -24.13
N LEU A 243 21.41 11.64 -24.26
CA LEU A 243 20.24 11.67 -23.37
C LEU A 243 20.15 10.36 -22.61
N GLU A 244 20.09 10.42 -21.29
CA GLU A 244 19.87 9.26 -20.42
C GLU A 244 18.59 9.45 -19.60
N VAL A 245 17.96 8.34 -19.26
CA VAL A 245 16.85 8.31 -18.30
C VAL A 245 17.03 7.13 -17.37
N ASP A 246 16.96 7.39 -16.06
CA ASP A 246 16.87 6.34 -15.07
C ASP A 246 15.39 5.99 -14.81
N MET A 247 15.10 4.71 -14.59
CA MET A 247 13.77 4.22 -14.24
C MET A 247 13.85 3.27 -13.06
N HIS A 248 12.90 3.41 -12.15
CA HIS A 248 12.65 2.41 -11.13
C HIS A 248 11.54 1.47 -11.62
N VAL A 249 11.85 0.18 -11.72
CA VAL A 249 10.91 -0.82 -12.24
C VAL A 249 10.52 -1.78 -11.13
N ILE A 250 9.22 -1.97 -10.95
CA ILE A 250 8.65 -2.95 -10.03
C ILE A 250 8.02 -4.06 -10.88
N HIS A 251 8.36 -5.30 -10.58
CA HIS A 251 7.86 -6.47 -11.28
C HIS A 251 7.54 -7.62 -10.32
N GLY A 252 6.76 -8.59 -10.77
CA GLY A 252 6.42 -9.76 -9.98
C GLY A 252 5.95 -10.93 -10.81
N VAL A 253 5.88 -12.11 -10.20
CA VAL A 253 5.41 -13.34 -10.87
C VAL A 253 4.00 -13.18 -11.43
N THR A 254 3.85 -13.33 -12.74
CA THR A 254 2.62 -13.05 -13.50
C THR A 254 1.42 -13.82 -12.97
N THR A 255 1.58 -15.11 -12.67
CA THR A 255 0.48 -15.96 -12.19
C THR A 255 -0.03 -15.53 -10.82
N ARG A 256 0.85 -15.03 -9.95
CA ARG A 256 0.47 -14.53 -8.62
C ARG A 256 -0.32 -13.23 -8.74
N LEU A 257 0.13 -12.30 -9.59
CA LEU A 257 -0.61 -11.07 -9.90
C LEU A 257 -2.00 -11.36 -10.50
N HIS A 258 -2.08 -12.29 -11.44
CA HIS A 258 -3.35 -12.70 -12.06
C HIS A 258 -4.34 -13.32 -11.06
N ASN A 259 -3.87 -13.97 -9.99
CA ASN A 259 -4.78 -14.49 -8.97
C ASN A 259 -5.55 -13.37 -8.26
N HIS A 260 -4.94 -12.21 -8.04
CA HIS A 260 -5.61 -11.05 -7.44
C HIS A 260 -6.69 -10.48 -8.37
N THR A 261 -6.37 -10.27 -9.65
CA THR A 261 -7.37 -9.74 -10.61
C THR A 261 -8.52 -10.72 -10.81
N ARG A 262 -8.24 -12.02 -10.81
CA ARG A 262 -9.27 -13.06 -10.96
C ARG A 262 -10.30 -13.04 -9.85
N VAL A 263 -9.95 -12.64 -8.62
CA VAL A 263 -10.88 -12.57 -7.47
C VAL A 263 -12.02 -11.57 -7.71
N LEU A 264 -11.79 -10.53 -8.53
CA LEU A 264 -12.84 -9.61 -8.96
C LEU A 264 -13.70 -10.17 -10.11
N GLY A 265 -13.27 -11.28 -10.72
CA GLY A 265 -13.98 -11.95 -11.80
C GLY A 265 -15.39 -12.35 -11.37
N GLY A 266 -16.39 -11.90 -12.12
CA GLY A 266 -17.81 -12.17 -11.83
C GLY A 266 -18.50 -11.16 -10.92
N LEU A 267 -17.79 -10.13 -10.41
CA LEU A 267 -18.41 -9.01 -9.69
C LEU A 267 -18.84 -7.86 -10.61
N GLY A 268 -18.50 -7.91 -11.90
CA GLY A 268 -18.74 -6.79 -12.83
C GLY A 268 -17.81 -5.59 -12.60
N VAL A 269 -16.76 -5.76 -11.77
CA VAL A 269 -15.80 -4.71 -11.43
C VAL A 269 -14.51 -4.90 -12.21
N GLU A 270 -14.13 -3.89 -12.99
CA GLU A 270 -12.89 -3.90 -13.76
C GLU A 270 -11.69 -3.43 -12.94
N VAL A 271 -10.51 -4.00 -13.21
CA VAL A 271 -9.25 -3.54 -12.63
C VAL A 271 -8.59 -2.58 -13.62
N GLU A 272 -8.60 -1.28 -13.30
CA GLU A 272 -7.98 -0.23 -14.12
C GLU A 272 -6.46 -0.37 -14.15
N GLU A 273 -5.85 -0.57 -12.99
CA GLU A 273 -4.42 -0.77 -12.85
C GLU A 273 -4.11 -1.47 -11.51
N MET A 274 -3.12 -2.35 -11.52
CA MET A 274 -2.52 -2.86 -10.28
C MET A 274 -1.34 -1.99 -9.87
N VAL A 275 -1.26 -1.64 -8.60
CA VAL A 275 -0.28 -0.69 -8.04
C VAL A 275 0.43 -1.36 -6.88
N PHE A 276 1.75 -1.22 -6.79
CA PHE A 276 2.49 -1.75 -5.65
C PHE A 276 1.94 -1.15 -4.33
N SER A 277 1.66 -2.00 -3.35
CA SER A 277 1.10 -1.60 -2.05
C SER A 277 1.99 -0.55 -1.38
N GLY A 278 3.29 -0.82 -1.27
CA GLY A 278 4.25 0.11 -0.66
C GLY A 278 4.29 1.47 -1.36
N LEU A 279 4.20 1.51 -2.70
CA LEU A 279 4.10 2.77 -3.44
C LEU A 279 2.82 3.52 -3.07
N SER A 280 1.70 2.81 -3.00
CA SER A 280 0.40 3.41 -2.67
C SER A 280 0.44 4.03 -1.27
N SER A 281 0.89 3.27 -0.27
CA SER A 281 1.04 3.75 1.11
C SER A 281 1.99 4.95 1.18
N ALA A 282 3.11 4.91 0.45
CA ALA A 282 4.04 6.02 0.41
C ALA A 282 3.45 7.27 -0.26
N LEU A 283 2.67 7.12 -1.34
CA LEU A 283 1.99 8.24 -1.99
C LEU A 283 0.97 8.91 -1.06
N ALA A 284 0.27 8.14 -0.22
CA ALA A 284 -0.68 8.69 0.73
C ALA A 284 0.00 9.62 1.74
N MET A 285 1.17 9.22 2.27
CA MET A 285 1.72 9.83 3.49
C MET A 285 2.94 10.74 3.31
N THR A 286 3.39 10.94 2.07
CA THR A 286 4.57 11.77 1.79
C THR A 286 4.21 13.00 0.95
N ASP A 287 4.65 14.15 1.43
CA ASP A 287 4.64 15.41 0.69
C ASP A 287 5.86 15.53 -0.25
N SER A 288 5.93 16.61 -1.02
CA SER A 288 7.06 16.85 -1.95
C SER A 288 8.39 17.06 -1.24
N ASP A 289 8.37 17.66 -0.05
CA ASP A 289 9.56 18.11 0.67
C ASP A 289 10.24 16.90 1.32
N GLN A 290 9.46 16.00 1.92
CA GLN A 290 9.93 14.71 2.42
C GLN A 290 10.54 13.86 1.29
N LYS A 291 9.88 13.82 0.12
CA LYS A 291 10.41 13.09 -1.05
C LYS A 291 11.73 13.67 -1.53
N GLN A 292 11.88 15.00 -1.48
CA GLN A 292 13.10 15.69 -1.90
C GLN A 292 14.23 15.54 -0.89
N MET A 293 13.95 15.67 0.41
CA MET A 293 14.93 15.49 1.49
C MET A 293 15.34 14.03 1.70
N GLY A 294 14.49 13.10 1.27
CA GLY A 294 14.65 11.66 1.35
C GLY A 294 13.95 11.08 2.58
N VAL A 295 13.09 10.09 2.36
CA VAL A 295 12.22 9.48 3.39
C VAL A 295 12.08 7.99 3.14
N LEU A 296 12.14 7.21 4.22
CA LEU A 296 11.79 5.79 4.21
C LEU A 296 10.34 5.64 4.65
N VAL A 297 9.51 5.03 3.82
CA VAL A 297 8.16 4.64 4.20
C VAL A 297 8.14 3.16 4.48
N VAL A 298 7.60 2.73 5.63
CA VAL A 298 7.43 1.32 6.01
C VAL A 298 5.95 1.04 6.29
N ASP A 299 5.36 0.15 5.51
CA ASP A 299 4.00 -0.35 5.69
C ASP A 299 4.04 -1.70 6.43
N MET A 300 3.59 -1.71 7.67
CA MET A 300 3.61 -2.87 8.55
C MET A 300 2.26 -3.59 8.52
N GLY A 301 2.09 -4.46 7.52
CA GLY A 301 0.90 -5.29 7.35
C GLY A 301 0.87 -6.51 8.28
N ALA A 302 -0.20 -7.30 8.16
CA ALA A 302 -0.36 -8.53 8.93
C ALA A 302 0.52 -9.69 8.40
N GLY A 303 0.56 -9.87 7.08
CA GLY A 303 1.33 -10.94 6.45
C GLY A 303 2.67 -10.50 5.86
N THR A 304 2.79 -9.21 5.54
CA THR A 304 3.91 -8.59 4.83
C THR A 304 4.28 -7.27 5.48
N THR A 305 5.52 -6.84 5.23
CA THR A 305 5.99 -5.50 5.52
C THR A 305 6.64 -4.96 4.26
N GLU A 306 6.16 -3.84 3.75
CA GLU A 306 6.64 -3.22 2.51
C GLU A 306 7.38 -1.94 2.83
N TYR A 307 8.38 -1.59 2.03
CA TYR A 307 9.09 -0.33 2.21
C TYR A 307 9.45 0.34 0.89
N VAL A 308 9.50 1.67 0.93
CA VAL A 308 9.82 2.55 -0.20
C VAL A 308 10.81 3.61 0.27
N VAL A 309 11.90 3.74 -0.48
CA VAL A 309 12.91 4.79 -0.30
C VAL A 309 12.71 5.86 -1.35
N TYR A 310 12.38 7.07 -0.88
CA TYR A 310 12.50 8.28 -1.68
C TYR A 310 13.83 8.96 -1.39
N ALA A 311 14.47 9.48 -2.44
CA ALA A 311 15.53 10.48 -2.34
C ALA A 311 15.53 11.34 -3.62
N ASP A 312 15.86 12.62 -3.49
CA ASP A 312 15.90 13.59 -4.60
C ASP A 312 14.58 13.71 -5.39
N GLY A 313 13.46 13.47 -4.71
CA GLY A 313 12.11 13.58 -5.27
C GLY A 313 11.66 12.37 -6.09
N VAL A 314 12.47 11.31 -6.15
CA VAL A 314 12.17 10.09 -6.90
C VAL A 314 12.29 8.85 -6.02
N ILE A 315 11.69 7.74 -6.45
CA ILE A 315 11.86 6.45 -5.78
C ILE A 315 13.18 5.83 -6.23
N GLN A 316 14.04 5.56 -5.26
CA GLN A 316 15.35 4.94 -5.48
C GLN A 316 15.31 3.44 -5.25
N HIS A 317 14.48 2.98 -4.32
CA HIS A 317 14.42 1.58 -3.92
C HIS A 317 13.07 1.20 -3.32
N THR A 318 12.66 -0.05 -3.52
CA THR A 318 11.47 -0.63 -2.92
C THR A 318 11.69 -2.11 -2.59
N GLY A 319 11.03 -2.60 -1.54
CA GLY A 319 11.13 -3.99 -1.14
C GLY A 319 9.93 -4.49 -0.34
N VAL A 320 9.87 -5.82 -0.20
CA VAL A 320 8.80 -6.55 0.51
C VAL A 320 9.42 -7.63 1.36
N LEU A 321 9.06 -7.67 2.63
CA LEU A 321 9.35 -8.76 3.56
C LEU A 321 8.09 -9.60 3.76
N ALA A 322 8.22 -10.93 3.68
CA ALA A 322 7.14 -11.88 3.99
C ALA A 322 6.93 -12.08 5.51
N VAL A 323 7.12 -10.99 6.26
CA VAL A 323 7.09 -10.87 7.72
C VAL A 323 6.16 -9.72 8.07
N GLY A 324 5.35 -9.86 9.11
CA GLY A 324 4.32 -8.89 9.48
C GLY A 324 3.68 -9.25 10.82
N GLY A 325 2.61 -8.56 11.19
CA GLY A 325 1.95 -8.69 12.50
C GLY A 325 1.51 -10.11 12.89
N ASN A 326 1.27 -11.01 11.92
CA ASN A 326 0.95 -12.42 12.18
C ASN A 326 2.14 -13.19 12.75
N HIS A 327 3.38 -12.79 12.43
CA HIS A 327 4.58 -13.42 12.98
C HIS A 327 4.75 -13.04 14.44
N VAL A 328 4.47 -11.79 14.81
CA VAL A 328 4.41 -11.35 16.21
C VAL A 328 3.38 -12.19 16.99
N THR A 329 2.20 -12.40 16.41
CA THR A 329 1.16 -13.24 17.02
C THR A 329 1.59 -14.71 17.16
N SER A 330 2.29 -15.24 16.16
CA SER A 330 2.82 -16.60 16.18
C SER A 330 3.89 -16.77 17.27
N ASP A 331 4.80 -15.81 17.41
CA ASP A 331 5.83 -15.85 18.45
C ASP A 331 5.22 -15.75 19.85
N LEU A 332 4.18 -14.92 20.02
CA LEU A 332 3.42 -14.84 21.26
C LEU A 332 2.70 -16.16 21.56
N SER A 333 2.07 -16.78 20.57
CA SER A 333 1.41 -18.07 20.71
C SER A 333 2.39 -19.16 21.15
N TYR A 334 3.58 -19.19 20.54
CA TYR A 334 4.64 -20.15 20.88
C TYR A 334 5.26 -19.86 22.25
N GLY A 335 5.77 -18.63 22.46
CA GLY A 335 6.48 -18.22 23.67
C GLY A 335 5.57 -18.23 24.91
N LEU A 336 4.32 -17.81 24.75
CA LEU A 336 3.31 -17.88 25.81
C LEU A 336 2.45 -19.14 25.74
N ARG A 337 2.79 -20.15 24.93
CA ARG A 337 2.09 -21.46 24.85
C ARG A 337 0.56 -21.34 24.91
N MET A 338 -0.03 -20.53 24.04
CA MET A 338 -1.47 -20.27 24.01
C MET A 338 -2.01 -20.27 22.57
N ALA A 339 -3.31 -20.48 22.39
CA ALA A 339 -3.93 -20.43 21.08
C ALA A 339 -3.67 -19.08 20.36
N THR A 340 -3.45 -19.13 19.04
CA THR A 340 -3.15 -17.95 18.20
C THR A 340 -4.20 -16.85 18.34
N ALA A 341 -5.48 -17.22 18.40
CA ALA A 341 -6.57 -16.26 18.61
C ALA A 341 -6.43 -15.50 19.94
N ARG A 342 -6.01 -16.18 21.01
CA ARG A 342 -5.76 -15.54 22.31
C ARG A 342 -4.51 -14.68 22.29
N ALA A 343 -3.45 -15.14 21.61
CA ALA A 343 -2.24 -14.37 21.42
C ALA A 343 -2.50 -13.06 20.65
N GLU A 344 -3.36 -13.08 19.64
CA GLU A 344 -3.76 -11.88 18.88
C GLU A 344 -4.47 -10.87 19.77
N ILE A 345 -5.41 -11.33 20.60
CA ILE A 345 -6.12 -10.49 21.56
C ILE A 345 -5.10 -9.82 22.50
N LEU A 346 -4.15 -10.58 23.05
CA LEU A 346 -3.13 -10.02 23.95
C LEU A 346 -2.16 -9.08 23.26
N LYS A 347 -1.77 -9.36 22.02
CA LYS A 347 -0.96 -8.45 21.20
C LYS A 347 -1.64 -7.08 21.08
N ARG A 348 -2.95 -7.06 20.84
CA ARG A 348 -3.73 -5.82 20.68
C ARG A 348 -3.99 -5.11 22.02
N GLU A 349 -4.28 -5.86 23.08
CA GLU A 349 -4.67 -5.28 24.37
C GLU A 349 -3.50 -4.86 25.26
N GLN A 350 -2.39 -5.60 25.25
CA GLN A 350 -1.27 -5.44 26.19
C GLN A 350 0.09 -5.22 25.50
N GLY A 351 0.12 -5.35 24.18
CA GLY A 351 1.33 -5.26 23.39
C GLY A 351 1.94 -3.87 23.35
N ALA A 352 3.27 -3.84 23.32
CA ALA A 352 4.07 -2.65 23.09
C ALA A 352 5.41 -3.07 22.48
N ALA A 353 6.01 -2.18 21.71
CA ALA A 353 7.35 -2.31 21.14
C ALA A 353 8.46 -1.88 22.13
N THR A 354 8.10 -1.55 23.37
CA THR A 354 9.01 -1.13 24.44
C THR A 354 8.68 -1.85 25.75
N LEU A 355 9.67 -1.97 26.64
CA LEU A 355 9.48 -2.57 27.97
C LEU A 355 8.98 -1.57 29.03
N ASP A 356 8.73 -0.31 28.65
CA ASP A 356 8.34 0.77 29.56
C ASP A 356 7.07 0.41 30.36
N GLY A 357 7.18 0.47 31.69
CA GLY A 357 6.08 0.17 32.62
C GLY A 357 5.67 -1.31 32.71
N ALA A 358 6.40 -2.23 32.07
CA ALA A 358 6.04 -3.66 32.05
C ALA A 358 6.56 -4.46 33.26
N VAL A 359 7.61 -3.97 33.93
CA VAL A 359 8.31 -4.68 34.99
C VAL A 359 7.36 -4.98 36.15
N GLY A 360 7.31 -6.26 36.56
CA GLY A 360 6.47 -6.72 37.66
C GLY A 360 4.96 -6.80 37.36
N GLN A 361 4.51 -6.41 36.16
CA GLN A 361 3.11 -6.53 35.78
C GLN A 361 2.76 -7.96 35.35
N SER A 362 1.61 -8.45 35.83
CA SER A 362 1.07 -9.76 35.48
C SER A 362 -0.41 -9.66 35.17
N LEU A 363 -0.81 -10.25 34.05
CA LEU A 363 -2.19 -10.34 33.61
C LEU A 363 -2.74 -11.73 33.97
N THR A 364 -3.94 -11.77 34.57
CA THR A 364 -4.61 -13.05 34.89
C THR A 364 -5.63 -13.35 33.80
N LEU A 365 -5.45 -14.47 33.11
CA LEU A 365 -6.30 -14.92 32.02
C LEU A 365 -7.28 -15.99 32.51
N PRO A 366 -8.58 -15.87 32.16
CA PRO A 366 -9.51 -16.97 32.30
C PRO A 366 -9.10 -18.10 31.35
N ASN A 367 -9.17 -19.34 31.83
CA ASN A 367 -8.87 -20.52 31.03
C ASN A 367 -10.15 -21.00 30.33
N GLU A 368 -10.06 -21.34 29.05
CA GLU A 368 -11.23 -21.68 28.20
C GLU A 368 -11.95 -22.97 28.65
N ASN A 369 -11.30 -23.79 29.49
CA ASN A 369 -11.81 -25.08 29.96
C ASN A 369 -12.27 -25.10 31.44
N GLY A 370 -12.47 -23.94 32.07
CA GLY A 370 -12.90 -23.87 33.49
C GLY A 370 -11.82 -24.29 34.52
N LEU A 371 -10.58 -24.50 34.09
CA LEU A 371 -9.42 -24.77 34.96
C LEU A 371 -8.71 -23.48 35.41
N GLN A 372 -7.72 -23.62 36.30
CA GLN A 372 -6.96 -22.55 36.95
C GLN A 372 -6.64 -21.37 36.02
N THR A 373 -6.83 -20.16 36.53
CA THR A 373 -6.45 -18.91 35.85
C THR A 373 -4.97 -18.90 35.54
N ARG A 374 -4.62 -18.57 34.29
CA ARG A 374 -3.21 -18.49 33.87
C ARG A 374 -2.69 -17.07 34.08
N ARG A 375 -1.59 -16.91 34.80
CA ARG A 375 -0.87 -15.63 34.88
C ARG A 375 0.14 -15.50 33.73
N VAL A 376 0.10 -14.37 33.05
CA VAL A 376 1.05 -13.98 32.00
C VAL A 376 1.83 -12.77 32.47
N ASN A 377 3.16 -12.85 32.43
CA ASN A 377 4.03 -11.73 32.71
C ASN A 377 4.03 -10.78 31.50
N VAL A 378 3.67 -9.52 31.71
CA VAL A 378 3.55 -8.50 30.65
C VAL A 378 4.91 -8.13 30.07
N GLU A 379 5.96 -8.09 30.89
CA GLU A 379 7.33 -7.86 30.44
C GLU A 379 7.78 -8.96 29.47
N HIS A 380 7.47 -10.23 29.77
CA HIS A 380 7.82 -11.34 28.88
C HIS A 380 7.07 -11.26 27.54
N LEU A 381 5.76 -10.93 27.58
CA LEU A 381 4.96 -10.69 26.37
C LEU A 381 5.58 -9.59 25.49
N ARG A 382 5.90 -8.44 26.08
CA ARG A 382 6.45 -7.29 25.33
C ARG A 382 7.86 -7.58 24.82
N ARG A 383 8.66 -8.34 25.56
CA ARG A 383 10.00 -8.78 25.11
C ARG A 383 9.94 -9.66 23.86
N ILE A 384 8.97 -10.58 23.79
CA ILE A 384 8.75 -11.39 22.59
C ILE A 384 8.35 -10.50 21.40
N MET A 385 7.42 -9.56 21.61
CA MET A 385 6.99 -8.65 20.54
C MET A 385 8.12 -7.76 20.05
N MET A 386 8.85 -7.13 20.97
CA MET A 386 9.96 -6.23 20.67
C MET A 386 11.02 -6.94 19.82
N ALA A 387 11.42 -8.16 20.19
CA ALA A 387 12.42 -8.91 19.43
C ALA A 387 12.02 -9.16 17.97
N ARG A 388 10.75 -9.49 17.68
CA ARG A 388 10.29 -9.69 16.30
C ARG A 388 10.21 -8.39 15.51
N LEU A 389 9.76 -7.31 16.17
CA LEU A 389 9.65 -5.99 15.53
C LEU A 389 11.04 -5.41 15.22
N GLU A 390 11.97 -5.56 16.16
CA GLU A 390 13.39 -5.20 16.02
C GLU A 390 14.02 -5.95 14.84
N GLU A 391 13.90 -7.27 14.79
CA GLU A 391 14.39 -8.08 13.66
C GLU A 391 13.79 -7.63 12.32
N THR A 392 12.48 -7.29 12.29
CA THR A 392 11.84 -6.80 11.06
C THR A 392 12.46 -5.48 10.60
N PHE A 393 12.74 -4.56 11.53
CA PHE A 393 13.42 -3.30 11.21
C PHE A 393 14.89 -3.49 10.84
N GLU A 394 15.61 -4.40 11.50
CA GLU A 394 17.00 -4.74 11.17
C GLU A 394 17.13 -5.30 9.75
N LEU A 395 16.18 -6.14 9.31
CA LEU A 395 16.15 -6.65 7.94
C LEU A 395 16.01 -5.51 6.91
N ILE A 396 15.19 -4.50 7.21
CA ILE A 396 15.04 -3.31 6.35
C ILE A 396 16.29 -2.45 6.41
N ALA A 397 16.81 -2.18 7.61
CA ALA A 397 18.00 -1.37 7.84
C ALA A 397 19.23 -1.93 7.12
N ASN A 398 19.40 -3.25 7.14
CA ASN A 398 20.47 -3.94 6.43
C ASN A 398 20.34 -3.78 4.91
N ASP A 399 19.16 -4.00 4.33
CA ASP A 399 18.98 -3.86 2.87
C ASP A 399 19.17 -2.41 2.39
N ILE A 400 18.68 -1.40 3.13
CA ILE A 400 18.91 0.01 2.76
C ILE A 400 20.38 0.43 2.98
N GLY A 401 21.04 -0.13 3.99
CA GLY A 401 22.43 0.15 4.35
C GLY A 401 23.40 -0.41 3.31
N GLU A 402 23.23 -1.67 2.90
CA GLU A 402 24.02 -2.31 1.85
C GLU A 402 23.97 -1.56 0.51
N ARG A 403 22.88 -0.83 0.26
CA ARG A 403 22.66 -0.05 -0.96
C ARG A 403 23.07 1.43 -0.84
N GLY A 404 23.51 1.87 0.33
CA GLY A 404 23.98 3.24 0.56
C GLY A 404 22.89 4.31 0.59
N PHE A 405 21.66 3.94 0.94
CA PHE A 405 20.54 4.90 1.02
C PHE A 405 20.40 5.58 2.38
N HIS A 406 20.96 5.01 3.45
CA HIS A 406 20.77 5.49 4.83
C HIS A 406 21.08 6.99 4.99
N ASP A 407 22.24 7.44 4.51
CA ASP A 407 22.67 8.85 4.58
C ASP A 407 21.79 9.83 3.77
N GLN A 408 20.92 9.32 2.91
CA GLN A 408 20.02 10.12 2.06
C GLN A 408 18.66 10.37 2.73
N LEU A 409 18.33 9.69 3.84
CA LEU A 409 17.01 9.69 4.46
C LEU A 409 16.80 10.86 5.46
N ARG A 410 17.04 12.10 5.02
CA ARG A 410 17.07 13.26 5.94
C ARG A 410 15.71 13.63 6.53
N ALA A 411 14.61 13.25 5.89
CA ALA A 411 13.25 13.43 6.42
C ALA A 411 12.82 12.31 7.38
N GLY A 412 13.67 11.30 7.59
CA GLY A 412 13.45 10.21 8.54
C GLY A 412 12.59 9.08 7.98
N VAL A 413 11.83 8.45 8.89
CA VAL A 413 11.00 7.27 8.61
C VAL A 413 9.52 7.57 8.87
N ASN A 414 8.64 7.16 7.95
CA ASN A 414 7.20 7.16 8.12
C ASN A 414 6.67 5.73 8.22
N LEU A 415 6.02 5.39 9.34
CA LEU A 415 5.41 4.07 9.57
C LEU A 415 3.92 4.09 9.27
N CYS A 416 3.38 3.00 8.73
CA CYS A 416 1.94 2.79 8.54
C CYS A 416 1.52 1.31 8.62
N GLY A 417 0.28 1.02 8.25
CA GLY A 417 -0.31 -0.31 8.38
C GLY A 417 -0.79 -0.61 9.80
N GLY A 418 -1.23 -1.85 10.03
CA GLY A 418 -1.72 -2.29 11.34
C GLY A 418 -0.64 -2.32 12.41
N GLY A 419 0.61 -2.61 12.04
CA GLY A 419 1.76 -2.62 12.94
C GLY A 419 2.10 -1.24 13.50
N ALA A 420 1.80 -0.16 12.77
CA ALA A 420 2.00 1.21 13.23
C ALA A 420 1.16 1.59 14.47
N ARG A 421 0.13 0.81 14.81
CA ARG A 421 -0.66 1.01 16.03
C ARG A 421 0.00 0.47 17.31
N ILE A 422 1.10 -0.28 17.19
CA ILE A 422 1.77 -0.86 18.35
C ILE A 422 2.39 0.28 19.19
N ALA A 423 2.05 0.32 20.48
CA ALA A 423 2.57 1.35 21.38
C ALA A 423 4.11 1.33 21.44
N GLY A 424 4.75 2.49 21.29
CA GLY A 424 6.20 2.63 21.33
C GLY A 424 6.93 2.19 20.05
N ILE A 425 6.21 1.90 18.96
CA ILE A 425 6.83 1.44 17.70
C ILE A 425 7.76 2.48 17.08
N GLU A 426 7.41 3.77 17.17
CA GLU A 426 8.26 4.88 16.70
C GLU A 426 9.61 4.85 17.41
N LYS A 427 9.62 4.74 18.75
CA LYS A 427 10.84 4.67 19.55
C LYS A 427 11.71 3.46 19.20
N LEU A 428 11.10 2.29 18.96
CA LEU A 428 11.85 1.11 18.53
C LEU A 428 12.47 1.33 17.14
N ALA A 429 11.71 1.87 16.21
CA ALA A 429 12.19 2.19 14.87
C ALA A 429 13.30 3.24 14.89
N GLU A 430 13.20 4.30 15.71
CA GLU A 430 14.26 5.30 15.89
C GLU A 430 15.56 4.68 16.38
N ASN A 431 15.48 3.72 17.31
CA ASN A 431 16.66 3.04 17.82
C ASN A 431 17.34 2.15 16.76
N VAL A 432 16.55 1.47 15.91
CA VAL A 432 17.09 0.54 14.91
C VAL A 432 17.57 1.27 13.65
N PHE A 433 16.78 2.23 13.16
CA PHE A 433 17.13 2.98 11.95
C PHE A 433 18.09 4.14 12.22
N GLU A 434 18.25 4.58 13.47
CA GLU A 434 19.01 5.78 13.84
C GLU A 434 18.52 7.05 13.13
N LEU A 435 17.21 7.11 12.86
CA LEU A 435 16.53 8.18 12.12
C LEU A 435 15.24 8.57 12.84
N ASN A 436 14.90 9.86 12.81
CA ASN A 436 13.62 10.35 13.35
C ASN A 436 12.45 9.58 12.71
N THR A 437 11.57 9.02 13.53
CA THR A 437 10.47 8.19 13.04
C THR A 437 9.13 8.74 13.47
N ARG A 438 8.14 8.69 12.58
CA ARG A 438 6.76 9.08 12.89
C ARG A 438 5.74 8.13 12.27
N ILE A 439 4.55 8.05 12.86
CA ILE A 439 3.40 7.44 12.19
C ILE A 439 2.91 8.38 11.07
N GLY A 440 2.88 7.86 9.84
CA GLY A 440 2.41 8.60 8.67
C GLY A 440 0.90 8.84 8.68
N ARG A 441 0.47 9.94 8.07
CA ARG A 441 -0.94 10.32 7.89
C ARG A 441 -1.18 10.69 6.45
N ALA A 442 -2.39 10.45 5.95
CA ALA A 442 -2.71 10.80 4.57
C ALA A 442 -2.99 12.31 4.47
N ASP A 443 -1.97 13.07 4.08
CA ASP A 443 -2.08 14.52 3.89
C ASP A 443 -2.72 14.87 2.53
N ALA A 444 -3.37 16.03 2.49
CA ALA A 444 -3.98 16.64 1.31
C ALA A 444 -5.18 15.89 0.70
N ILE A 445 -5.94 15.17 1.54
CA ILE A 445 -7.20 14.52 1.18
C ILE A 445 -8.30 14.99 2.14
N GLY A 446 -9.43 15.44 1.59
CA GLY A 446 -10.59 15.85 2.38
C GLY A 446 -11.58 14.70 2.63
N GLY A 447 -12.70 15.01 3.28
CA GLY A 447 -13.78 14.04 3.53
C GLY A 447 -13.68 13.33 4.88
N ILE A 448 -13.86 12.02 4.88
CA ILE A 448 -13.94 11.19 6.09
C ILE A 448 -12.59 11.23 6.85
N LYS A 449 -12.53 11.96 7.98
CA LYS A 449 -11.30 12.09 8.79
C LYS A 449 -10.74 10.76 9.30
N SER A 450 -11.61 9.79 9.60
CA SER A 450 -11.15 8.46 10.01
C SER A 450 -10.42 7.72 8.89
N ALA A 451 -10.59 8.11 7.62
CA ALA A 451 -9.81 7.57 6.50
C ALA A 451 -8.38 8.11 6.49
N THR A 452 -8.21 9.39 6.81
CA THR A 452 -6.94 10.10 6.67
C THR A 452 -6.00 9.89 7.85
N ASP A 453 -6.56 9.70 9.04
CA ASP A 453 -5.80 9.53 10.28
C ASP A 453 -5.49 8.06 10.62
N ASP A 454 -6.14 7.10 9.95
CA ASP A 454 -5.92 5.67 10.21
C ASP A 454 -4.76 5.13 9.37
N PRO A 455 -3.61 4.77 9.97
CA PRO A 455 -2.47 4.24 9.24
C PRO A 455 -2.79 2.91 8.53
N GLU A 456 -3.84 2.19 8.94
CA GLU A 456 -4.27 0.95 8.28
C GLU A 456 -4.98 1.18 6.93
N LEU A 457 -5.32 2.43 6.60
CA LEU A 457 -5.99 2.80 5.35
C LEU A 457 -5.05 3.47 4.36
N ALA A 458 -3.78 3.66 4.72
CA ALA A 458 -2.78 4.34 3.89
C ALA A 458 -2.68 3.75 2.47
N THR A 459 -2.67 2.43 2.34
CA THR A 459 -2.60 1.74 1.04
C THR A 459 -3.80 2.08 0.17
N ALA A 460 -5.03 1.89 0.69
CA ALA A 460 -6.26 2.10 -0.06
C ALA A 460 -6.49 3.58 -0.40
N VAL A 461 -6.19 4.49 0.52
CA VAL A 461 -6.20 5.94 0.28
C VAL A 461 -5.14 6.33 -0.76
N GLY A 462 -3.97 5.70 -0.71
CA GLY A 462 -2.89 5.85 -1.67
C GLY A 462 -3.27 5.44 -3.09
N LEU A 463 -4.05 4.37 -3.24
CA LEU A 463 -4.60 3.92 -4.53
C LEU A 463 -5.56 4.95 -5.12
N VAL A 464 -6.42 5.55 -4.30
CA VAL A 464 -7.32 6.63 -4.74
C VAL A 464 -6.51 7.84 -5.20
N LYS A 465 -5.50 8.24 -4.43
CA LYS A 465 -4.59 9.34 -4.80
C LYS A 465 -3.85 9.04 -6.10
N TYR A 466 -3.38 7.81 -6.28
CA TYR A 466 -2.74 7.34 -7.51
C TYR A 466 -3.69 7.44 -8.71
N GLY A 467 -4.92 6.95 -8.56
CA GLY A 467 -5.94 7.04 -9.60
C GLY A 467 -6.25 8.49 -9.99
N ALA A 468 -6.35 9.39 -9.01
CA ALA A 468 -6.57 10.82 -9.26
C ALA A 468 -5.43 11.44 -10.09
N MET A 469 -4.18 11.09 -9.78
CA MET A 469 -3.01 11.53 -10.55
C MET A 469 -3.03 10.99 -11.99
N ARG A 470 -3.41 9.72 -12.18
CA ARG A 470 -3.52 9.10 -13.51
C ARG A 470 -4.61 9.73 -14.37
N GLN A 471 -5.78 10.02 -13.80
CA GLN A 471 -6.86 10.70 -14.53
C GLN A 471 -6.48 12.12 -14.95
N LYS A 472 -5.80 12.87 -14.07
CA LYS A 472 -5.29 14.21 -14.40
C LYS A 472 -4.30 14.17 -15.57
N GLY A 473 -3.40 13.20 -15.58
CA GLY A 473 -2.47 12.96 -16.70
C GLY A 473 -3.19 12.66 -18.02
N LYS A 474 -4.21 11.80 -18.00
CA LYS A 474 -5.04 11.49 -19.19
C LYS A 474 -5.77 12.75 -19.71
N ARG A 475 -6.37 13.58 -18.83
CA ARG A 475 -7.05 14.84 -19.22
C ARG A 475 -6.08 15.84 -19.87
N GLN A 476 -4.89 16.02 -19.30
CA GLN A 476 -3.87 16.94 -19.84
C GLN A 476 -3.34 16.48 -21.21
N ALA A 477 -3.02 15.20 -21.37
CA ALA A 477 -2.57 14.65 -22.64
C ALA A 477 -3.62 14.80 -23.76
N GLY A 478 -4.90 14.56 -23.44
CA GLY A 478 -6.01 14.73 -24.40
C GLY A 478 -6.24 16.18 -24.81
N PHE A 479 -6.07 17.14 -23.89
CA PHE A 479 -6.19 18.57 -24.17
C PHE A 479 -5.06 19.06 -25.08
N VAL A 480 -3.81 18.67 -24.80
CA VAL A 480 -2.64 18.98 -25.64
C VAL A 480 -2.78 18.38 -27.04
N GLY A 481 -3.29 17.15 -27.16
CA GLY A 481 -3.57 16.51 -28.45
C GLY A 481 -4.63 17.28 -29.27
N ARG A 482 -5.69 17.76 -28.62
CA ARG A 482 -6.74 18.56 -29.27
C ARG A 482 -6.24 19.91 -29.76
N ILE A 483 -5.41 20.61 -28.98
CA ILE A 483 -4.80 21.88 -29.39
C ILE A 483 -3.85 21.68 -30.58
N LYS A 484 -3.04 20.62 -30.57
CA LYS A 484 -2.15 20.30 -31.71
C LYS A 484 -2.94 20.03 -32.99
N ASN A 485 -4.07 19.32 -32.89
CA ASN A 485 -4.94 19.07 -34.05
C ASN A 485 -5.64 20.35 -34.55
N LEU A 486 -6.01 21.26 -33.65
CA LEU A 486 -6.59 22.55 -34.02
C LEU A 486 -5.56 23.50 -34.67
N ALA A 487 -4.34 23.52 -34.14
CA ALA A 487 -3.22 24.27 -34.72
C ALA A 487 -2.76 23.69 -36.07
N GLY A 488 -2.84 22.36 -36.24
CA GLY A 488 -2.64 21.69 -37.53
C GLY A 488 -3.73 22.04 -38.55
N ALA A 489 -4.99 22.17 -38.11
CA ALA A 489 -6.10 22.59 -38.97
C ALA A 489 -6.02 24.08 -39.36
N LEU A 490 -5.48 24.95 -38.48
CA LEU A 490 -5.29 26.37 -38.78
C LEU A 490 -4.08 26.67 -39.69
N ARG A 491 -3.17 25.72 -39.90
CA ARG A 491 -2.06 25.83 -40.87
C ARG A 491 -2.43 25.38 -42.29
N LEU A 492 -3.69 24.98 -42.51
CA LEU A 492 -4.22 24.48 -43.78
C LEU A 492 -5.35 25.36 -44.35
N VAL A 493 -5.49 26.60 -43.87
CA VAL A 493 -6.43 27.61 -44.41
C VAL A 493 -5.67 28.84 -44.89
#